data_AF-A0AAW9Q6K9-F1
#
_entry.id   AF-A0AAW9Q6K9-F1
#
_cell.length_a   1.000
_cell.length_b   1.000
_cell.length_c   1.000
_cell.angle_alpha   90.00
_cell.angle_beta   90.00
_cell.angle_gamma   90.00
#
_symmetry.space_group_name_H-M   'P 1'
#
loop_
_entity.id
_entity.type
_entity.pdbx_description
1 polymer ?
#
loop_
_entity_poly.entity_id
_entity_poly.type
_entity_poly.pdbx_seq_one_letter_code
_entity_poly.pdbx_strand_id
1 'polypeptide(L)'
;MSDIQHAHLYGTREAKYEWLLSHDVLSTEWKDIAPQKPFHLFIPQNDTRFIEYDGGWKITDIMNTNGWGIATRKDYLLVDFLKDKLVEKFIDIKNLTDEEAIAKYEVKQSPHWNFSIAKNLMSRDTITHVKSVLFRPFDIRFLYYEKCMIERGDHRYGLMSNMFHENISLITVRRSEESDNCNHFYCSDTISILHSTSAKEGNFIFPLYIYPDLETSQQSTFIEQRRPNLGQFKDEMQRGLMKQRIL
;
A
#
# COMPACT_ATOMS: atom_id res chain seq x y z
N MET A 1 27.07 -24.99 -19.65
CA MET A 1 26.45 -24.51 -18.40
C MET A 1 27.39 -23.47 -17.84
N SER A 2 26.87 -22.31 -17.46
CA SER A 2 27.67 -21.29 -16.79
C SER A 2 27.53 -21.51 -15.29
N ASP A 3 28.65 -21.66 -14.58
CA ASP A 3 28.65 -21.84 -13.14
C ASP A 3 28.46 -20.48 -12.46
N ILE A 4 27.56 -20.41 -11.48
CA ILE A 4 27.26 -19.19 -10.72
C ILE A 4 27.67 -19.42 -9.28
N GLN A 5 28.51 -18.53 -8.79
CA GLN A 5 29.13 -18.60 -7.48
C GLN A 5 28.79 -17.36 -6.66
N HIS A 6 28.61 -17.55 -5.35
CA HIS A 6 28.20 -16.50 -4.43
C HIS A 6 29.03 -16.55 -3.14
N ALA A 7 29.46 -15.39 -2.66
CA ALA A 7 30.04 -15.20 -1.33
C ALA A 7 29.37 -13.97 -0.68
N HIS A 8 29.22 -13.99 0.64
CA HIS A 8 28.62 -12.90 1.41
C HIS A 8 29.63 -12.35 2.42
N LEU A 9 29.82 -11.02 2.40
CA LEU A 9 30.72 -10.32 3.32
C LEU A 9 29.92 -9.35 4.19
N TYR A 10 29.80 -9.68 5.48
CA TYR A 10 29.11 -8.88 6.48
C TYR A 10 30.08 -8.46 7.59
N GLY A 11 29.87 -7.28 8.15
CA GLY A 11 30.70 -6.73 9.23
C GLY A 11 30.83 -5.22 9.17
N THR A 12 31.71 -4.68 10.03
CA THR A 12 32.04 -3.25 10.03
C THR A 12 32.71 -2.84 8.73
N ARG A 13 32.75 -1.54 8.48
CA ARG A 13 33.40 -1.00 7.28
C ARG A 13 34.88 -1.39 7.25
N GLU A 14 35.55 -1.29 8.39
CA GLU A 14 36.98 -1.56 8.58
C GLU A 14 37.31 -3.03 8.31
N ALA A 15 36.57 -3.95 8.94
CA ALA A 15 36.77 -5.39 8.74
C ALA A 15 36.57 -5.81 7.27
N LYS A 16 35.60 -5.18 6.58
CA LYS A 16 35.37 -5.44 5.15
C LYS A 16 36.54 -4.96 4.29
N TYR A 17 37.17 -3.83 4.62
CA TYR A 17 38.36 -3.37 3.90
C TYR A 17 39.55 -4.29 4.13
N GLU A 18 39.82 -4.70 5.38
CA GLU A 18 40.90 -5.63 5.68
C GLU A 18 40.72 -6.97 4.95
N TRP A 19 39.50 -7.47 4.90
CA TRP A 19 39.17 -8.69 4.16
C TRP A 19 39.40 -8.53 2.66
N LEU A 20 38.90 -7.44 2.05
CA LEU A 20 39.04 -7.18 0.61
C LEU A 20 40.49 -6.86 0.17
N LEU A 21 41.35 -6.42 1.08
CA LEU A 21 42.78 -6.22 0.80
C LEU A 21 43.57 -7.52 0.87
N SER A 22 43.08 -8.52 1.60
CA SER A 22 43.76 -9.81 1.80
C SER A 22 43.21 -10.94 0.93
N HIS A 23 42.05 -10.75 0.30
CA HIS A 23 41.37 -11.74 -0.54
C HIS A 23 41.07 -11.19 -1.93
N ASP A 24 40.97 -12.10 -2.88
CA ASP A 24 40.65 -11.88 -4.29
C ASP A 24 39.68 -12.96 -4.79
N VAL A 25 39.43 -13.01 -6.10
CA VAL A 25 38.53 -13.98 -6.71
C VAL A 25 38.99 -15.42 -6.51
N LEU A 26 40.29 -15.69 -6.40
CA LEU A 26 40.83 -17.05 -6.27
C LEU A 26 40.88 -17.53 -4.82
N SER A 27 41.01 -16.60 -3.87
CA SER A 27 41.09 -16.89 -2.43
C SER A 27 39.77 -16.76 -1.69
N THR A 28 38.73 -16.20 -2.33
CA THR A 28 37.38 -16.14 -1.76
C THR A 28 36.78 -17.55 -1.68
N GLU A 29 36.21 -17.90 -0.52
CA GLU A 29 35.42 -19.12 -0.36
C GLU A 29 34.04 -18.94 -1.02
N TRP A 30 33.92 -19.42 -2.25
CA TRP A 30 32.70 -19.36 -3.02
C TRP A 30 31.73 -20.49 -2.67
N LYS A 31 30.44 -20.17 -2.65
CA LYS A 31 29.35 -21.14 -2.62
C LYS A 31 28.70 -21.23 -4.00
N ASP A 32 28.70 -22.41 -4.59
CA ASP A 32 27.96 -22.66 -5.83
C ASP A 32 26.46 -22.50 -5.58
N ILE A 33 25.79 -21.84 -6.51
CA ILE A 33 24.34 -21.66 -6.49
C ILE A 33 23.75 -22.03 -7.85
N ALA A 34 22.53 -22.57 -7.83
CA ALA A 34 21.78 -22.90 -9.03
C ALA A 34 20.51 -22.05 -9.06
N PRO A 35 20.53 -20.86 -9.70
CA PRO A 35 19.37 -19.97 -9.74
C PRO A 35 18.17 -20.63 -10.42
N GLN A 36 17.04 -20.69 -9.70
CA GLN A 36 15.83 -21.35 -10.15
C GLN A 36 14.80 -20.38 -10.73
N LYS A 37 13.99 -20.85 -11.68
CA LYS A 37 12.81 -20.12 -12.15
C LYS A 37 11.80 -19.91 -11.01
N PRO A 38 10.97 -18.85 -11.06
CA PRO A 38 10.94 -17.81 -12.10
C PRO A 38 11.95 -16.68 -11.87
N PHE A 39 12.46 -16.53 -10.64
CA PHE A 39 13.18 -15.31 -10.23
C PHE A 39 14.67 -15.33 -10.52
N HIS A 40 15.28 -16.51 -10.69
CA HIS A 40 16.71 -16.70 -10.91
C HIS A 40 17.56 -15.94 -9.87
N LEU A 41 17.24 -16.16 -8.60
CA LEU A 41 17.88 -15.45 -7.49
C LEU A 41 19.37 -15.85 -7.37
N PHE A 42 20.25 -14.84 -7.28
CA PHE A 42 21.70 -15.02 -7.09
C PHE A 42 22.11 -15.06 -5.62
N ILE A 43 21.27 -15.67 -4.80
CA ILE A 43 21.53 -15.90 -3.38
C ILE A 43 21.21 -17.36 -3.05
N PRO A 44 21.86 -17.96 -2.04
CA PRO A 44 21.52 -19.32 -1.60
C PRO A 44 20.05 -19.41 -1.17
N GLN A 45 19.32 -20.38 -1.73
CA GLN A 45 17.93 -20.65 -1.39
C GLN A 45 17.83 -21.90 -0.50
N ASN A 46 16.79 -21.96 0.33
CA ASN A 46 16.43 -23.18 1.05
C ASN A 46 15.25 -23.85 0.35
N ASP A 47 15.56 -24.84 -0.49
CA ASP A 47 14.55 -25.51 -1.33
C ASP A 47 13.61 -26.41 -0.51
N THR A 48 13.98 -26.82 0.71
CA THR A 48 13.16 -27.76 1.51
C THR A 48 11.79 -27.21 1.87
N ARG A 49 11.69 -25.89 2.06
CA ARG A 49 10.42 -25.20 2.41
C ARG A 49 9.73 -24.58 1.20
N PHE A 50 10.39 -24.56 0.04
CA PHE A 50 9.84 -23.91 -1.15
C PHE A 50 8.57 -24.61 -1.62
N ILE A 51 8.56 -25.96 -1.63
CA ILE A 51 7.39 -26.74 -2.05
C ILE A 51 6.18 -26.47 -1.14
N GLU A 52 6.39 -26.39 0.17
CA GLU A 52 5.34 -26.05 1.13
C GLU A 52 4.81 -24.63 0.92
N TYR A 53 5.72 -23.65 0.76
CA TYR A 53 5.37 -22.25 0.53
C TYR A 53 4.63 -22.04 -0.79
N ASP A 54 5.11 -22.63 -1.88
CA ASP A 54 4.53 -22.51 -3.22
C ASP A 54 3.15 -23.20 -3.33
N GLY A 55 2.91 -24.22 -2.50
CA GLY A 55 1.59 -24.84 -2.33
C GLY A 55 0.58 -23.97 -1.58
N GLY A 56 1.02 -22.86 -0.97
CA GLY A 56 0.17 -21.91 -0.26
C GLY A 56 -0.65 -21.02 -1.20
N TRP A 57 -1.76 -20.48 -0.69
CA TRP A 57 -2.57 -19.52 -1.43
C TRP A 57 -1.88 -18.17 -1.51
N LYS A 58 -1.82 -17.58 -2.71
CA LYS A 58 -1.38 -16.20 -2.87
C LYS A 58 -2.44 -15.27 -2.31
N ILE A 59 -2.04 -14.30 -1.50
CA ILE A 59 -2.97 -13.31 -0.95
C ILE A 59 -3.72 -12.53 -2.04
N THR A 60 -3.11 -12.33 -3.20
CA THR A 60 -3.75 -11.70 -4.37
C THR A 60 -4.84 -12.56 -5.01
N ASP A 61 -4.77 -13.88 -4.83
CA ASP A 61 -5.75 -14.83 -5.35
C ASP A 61 -6.90 -15.00 -4.35
N ILE A 62 -6.60 -14.90 -3.04
CA ILE A 62 -7.60 -14.79 -1.97
C ILE A 62 -8.36 -13.47 -2.10
N MET A 63 -7.65 -12.34 -2.17
CA MET A 63 -8.20 -10.98 -2.11
C MET A 63 -7.88 -10.22 -3.41
N ASN A 64 -8.69 -10.44 -4.45
CA ASN A 64 -8.40 -9.98 -5.82
C ASN A 64 -8.45 -8.45 -5.98
N THR A 65 -9.26 -7.76 -5.18
CA THR A 65 -9.25 -6.30 -5.17
C THR A 65 -8.24 -5.82 -4.14
N ASN A 66 -7.10 -5.34 -4.63
CA ASN A 66 -6.01 -4.85 -3.79
C ASN A 66 -5.19 -3.80 -4.54
N GLY A 67 -4.30 -3.13 -3.84
CA GLY A 67 -3.40 -2.17 -4.46
C GLY A 67 -2.71 -1.27 -3.47
N TRP A 68 -1.97 -0.30 -3.99
CA TRP A 68 -1.14 0.58 -3.18
C TRP A 68 -2.00 1.51 -2.31
N GLY A 69 -1.51 1.84 -1.12
CA GLY A 69 -2.03 2.96 -0.32
C GLY A 69 -1.90 4.30 -1.05
N ILE A 70 -2.57 5.32 -0.52
CA ILE A 70 -2.64 6.65 -1.15
C ILE A 70 -1.28 7.36 -1.04
N ALA A 71 -0.80 7.92 -2.14
CA ALA A 71 0.33 8.85 -2.13
C ALA A 71 -0.19 10.26 -2.42
N THR A 72 -0.37 11.07 -1.37
CA THR A 72 -0.92 12.44 -1.52
C THR A 72 0.04 13.37 -2.26
N ARG A 73 1.36 13.13 -2.11
CA ARG A 73 2.49 14.01 -2.52
C ARG A 73 2.43 15.42 -1.92
N LYS A 74 1.47 15.68 -1.04
CA LYS A 74 1.14 17.00 -0.48
C LYS A 74 0.55 16.82 0.93
N ASP A 75 1.16 15.96 1.75
CA ASP A 75 0.68 15.66 3.10
C ASP A 75 0.48 16.93 3.93
N TYR A 76 1.37 17.93 3.81
CA TYR A 76 1.27 19.24 4.48
C TYR A 76 -0.05 19.97 4.20
N LEU A 77 -0.64 19.73 3.03
CA LEU A 77 -1.88 20.37 2.58
C LEU A 77 -3.09 19.49 2.90
N LEU A 78 -3.01 18.20 2.54
CA LEU A 78 -4.17 17.30 2.54
C LEU A 78 -4.39 16.57 3.87
N VAL A 79 -3.38 16.48 4.74
CA VAL A 79 -3.42 15.71 5.99
C VAL A 79 -3.29 16.65 7.19
N ASP A 80 -4.07 16.40 8.24
CA ASP A 80 -3.98 17.14 9.50
C ASP A 80 -4.31 16.23 10.70
N PHE A 81 -3.82 16.61 11.88
CA PHE A 81 -4.17 15.92 13.12
C PHE A 81 -5.59 16.25 13.57
N LEU A 82 -6.05 17.47 13.30
CA LEU A 82 -7.35 17.95 13.73
C LEU A 82 -8.29 18.08 12.54
N LYS A 83 -9.43 17.38 12.60
CA LYS A 83 -10.47 17.43 11.59
C LYS A 83 -10.91 18.86 11.29
N ASP A 84 -11.16 19.64 12.33
CA ASP A 84 -11.68 21.00 12.19
C ASP A 84 -10.67 21.94 11.52
N LYS A 85 -9.37 21.77 11.82
CA LYS A 85 -8.31 22.54 11.14
C LYS A 85 -8.23 22.23 9.66
N LEU A 86 -8.39 20.96 9.30
CA LEU A 86 -8.42 20.56 7.90
C LEU A 86 -9.66 21.10 7.18
N VAL A 87 -10.83 21.09 7.83
CA VAL A 87 -12.07 21.66 7.28
C VAL A 87 -11.93 23.18 7.10
N GLU A 88 -11.49 23.90 8.14
CA GLU A 88 -11.22 25.35 8.09
C GLU A 88 -10.27 25.71 6.93
N LYS A 89 -9.16 24.96 6.81
CA LYS A 89 -8.16 25.12 5.74
C LYS A 89 -8.81 25.03 4.36
N PHE A 90 -9.64 24.01 4.12
CA PHE A 90 -10.27 23.82 2.81
C PHE A 90 -11.44 24.75 2.52
N ILE A 91 -12.14 25.25 3.55
CA ILE A 91 -13.11 26.35 3.40
C ILE A 91 -12.37 27.64 3.01
N ASP A 92 -11.26 27.95 3.67
CA ASP A 92 -10.45 29.12 3.37
C ASP A 92 -9.85 29.05 1.96
N ILE A 93 -9.29 27.90 1.55
CA ILE A 93 -8.79 27.65 0.18
C ILE A 93 -9.88 27.93 -0.87
N LYS A 94 -11.14 27.56 -0.60
CA LYS A 94 -12.27 27.79 -1.52
C LYS A 94 -12.62 29.28 -1.67
N ASN A 95 -12.39 30.08 -0.64
CA ASN A 95 -12.79 31.49 -0.59
C ASN A 95 -11.70 32.46 -1.08
N LEU A 96 -10.44 32.05 -1.04
CA LEU A 96 -9.30 32.84 -1.54
C LEU A 96 -9.21 32.81 -3.07
N THR A 97 -8.48 33.74 -3.69
CA THR A 97 -8.05 33.57 -5.08
C THR A 97 -7.01 32.44 -5.20
N ASP A 98 -6.66 32.06 -6.42
CA ASP A 98 -5.66 31.01 -6.63
C ASP A 98 -4.28 31.46 -6.14
N GLU A 99 -3.91 32.71 -6.42
CA GLU A 99 -2.64 33.32 -6.02
C GLU A 99 -2.52 33.42 -4.50
N GLU A 100 -3.59 33.87 -3.83
CA GLU A 100 -3.64 33.99 -2.37
C GLU A 100 -3.53 32.62 -1.69
N ALA A 101 -4.27 31.62 -2.18
CA ALA A 101 -4.22 30.27 -1.63
C ALA A 101 -2.85 29.60 -1.87
N ILE A 102 -2.27 29.76 -3.06
CA ILE A 102 -0.92 29.25 -3.38
C ILE A 102 0.11 29.89 -2.45
N ALA A 103 0.04 31.20 -2.23
CA ALA A 103 0.98 31.90 -1.34
C ALA A 103 0.80 31.50 0.13
N LYS A 104 -0.45 31.46 0.63
CA LYS A 104 -0.76 31.18 2.03
C LYS A 104 -0.43 29.74 2.44
N TYR A 105 -0.70 28.78 1.56
CA TYR A 105 -0.53 27.34 1.85
C TYR A 105 0.66 26.72 1.13
N GLU A 106 1.50 27.54 0.49
CA GLU A 106 2.69 27.11 -0.26
C GLU A 106 2.38 25.98 -1.25
N VAL A 107 1.25 26.09 -1.97
CA VAL A 107 0.71 24.99 -2.79
C VAL A 107 1.65 24.70 -3.96
N LYS A 108 2.31 23.55 -3.90
CA LYS A 108 3.23 23.08 -4.94
C LYS A 108 2.49 22.49 -6.13
N GLN A 109 2.74 23.03 -7.32
CA GLN A 109 2.23 22.50 -8.58
C GLN A 109 3.17 21.45 -9.19
N SER A 110 2.66 20.62 -10.09
CA SER A 110 3.45 19.61 -10.80
C SER A 110 2.96 19.43 -12.25
N PRO A 111 3.74 18.82 -13.15
CA PRO A 111 3.29 18.53 -14.51
C PRO A 111 2.01 17.68 -14.59
N HIS A 112 1.68 16.93 -13.54
CA HIS A 112 0.52 16.05 -13.48
C HIS A 112 -0.59 16.57 -12.56
N TRP A 113 -0.45 17.78 -12.00
CA TRP A 113 -1.42 18.35 -11.08
C TRP A 113 -1.35 19.88 -11.07
N ASN A 114 -2.48 20.51 -11.41
CA ASN A 114 -2.65 21.95 -11.44
C ASN A 114 -3.67 22.37 -10.37
N PHE A 115 -3.30 23.33 -9.53
CA PHE A 115 -4.13 23.74 -8.40
C PHE A 115 -5.42 24.42 -8.82
N SER A 116 -5.38 25.33 -9.80
CA SER A 116 -6.56 26.04 -10.30
C SER A 116 -7.63 25.08 -10.83
N ILE A 117 -7.21 24.06 -11.59
CA ILE A 117 -8.12 23.02 -12.08
C ILE A 117 -8.68 22.22 -10.90
N ALA A 118 -7.82 21.78 -9.97
CA ALA A 118 -8.23 20.98 -8.83
C ALA A 118 -9.26 21.73 -7.95
N LYS A 119 -8.97 22.99 -7.63
CA LYS A 119 -9.81 23.86 -6.82
C LYS A 119 -11.19 24.09 -7.44
N ASN A 120 -11.25 24.32 -8.76
CA ASN A 120 -12.52 24.48 -9.48
C ASN A 120 -13.39 23.21 -9.49
N LEU A 121 -12.77 22.03 -9.36
CA LEU A 121 -13.45 20.74 -9.32
C LEU A 121 -13.84 20.30 -7.91
N MET A 122 -13.43 21.06 -6.87
CA MET A 122 -13.75 20.69 -5.49
C MET A 122 -15.27 20.77 -5.23
N SER A 123 -15.76 19.79 -4.50
CA SER A 123 -17.10 19.73 -3.96
C SER A 123 -17.38 20.94 -3.08
N ARG A 124 -18.64 21.37 -3.01
CA ARG A 124 -19.05 22.43 -2.10
C ARG A 124 -19.01 21.98 -0.64
N ASP A 125 -19.26 20.71 -0.38
CA ASP A 125 -19.30 20.15 0.96
C ASP A 125 -17.92 19.63 1.38
N THR A 126 -17.12 20.47 2.04
CA THR A 126 -15.79 20.09 2.54
C THR A 126 -15.83 18.91 3.52
N ILE A 127 -16.87 18.81 4.35
CA ILE A 127 -16.88 17.90 5.51
C ILE A 127 -16.98 16.44 5.06
N THR A 128 -17.79 16.18 4.02
CA THR A 128 -17.99 14.82 3.49
C THR A 128 -16.73 14.20 2.89
N HIS A 129 -15.77 15.03 2.46
CA HIS A 129 -14.48 14.62 1.89
C HIS A 129 -13.38 14.42 2.92
N VAL A 130 -13.61 14.78 4.19
CA VAL A 130 -12.62 14.51 5.26
C VAL A 130 -12.81 13.09 5.78
N LYS A 131 -11.77 12.26 5.62
CA LYS A 131 -11.75 10.85 6.02
C LYS A 131 -10.64 10.62 7.06
N SER A 132 -10.88 9.72 8.01
CA SER A 132 -9.81 9.24 8.88
C SER A 132 -8.83 8.40 8.06
N VAL A 133 -7.54 8.57 8.31
CA VAL A 133 -6.47 7.87 7.59
C VAL A 133 -5.45 7.32 8.57
N LEU A 134 -5.08 6.06 8.41
CA LEU A 134 -3.89 5.50 9.03
C LEU A 134 -2.67 6.14 8.36
N PHE A 135 -2.04 7.09 9.05
CA PHE A 135 -0.87 7.78 8.54
C PHE A 135 0.39 6.97 8.85
N ARG A 136 0.53 6.49 10.08
CA ARG A 136 1.59 5.58 10.55
C ARG A 136 0.97 4.57 11.54
N PRO A 137 1.68 3.51 12.00
CA PRO A 137 1.08 2.56 12.94
C PRO A 137 0.66 3.31 14.21
N PHE A 138 -0.61 3.15 14.59
CA PHE A 138 -1.22 3.83 15.74
C PHE A 138 -1.30 5.38 15.64
N ASP A 139 -1.04 5.96 14.46
CA ASP A 139 -1.16 7.39 14.16
C ASP A 139 -2.28 7.58 13.12
N ILE A 140 -3.50 7.75 13.63
CA ILE A 140 -4.68 8.04 12.81
C ILE A 140 -4.84 9.56 12.73
N ARG A 141 -4.93 10.05 11.50
CA ARG A 141 -5.09 11.47 11.18
C ARG A 141 -6.34 11.69 10.31
N PHE A 142 -6.55 12.92 9.86
CA PHE A 142 -7.59 13.26 8.90
C PHE A 142 -6.96 13.61 7.55
N LEU A 143 -7.53 13.08 6.48
CA LEU A 143 -7.18 13.36 5.09
C LEU A 143 -8.37 14.02 4.39
N TYR A 144 -8.12 15.09 3.65
CA TYR A 144 -9.08 15.63 2.68
C TYR A 144 -8.98 14.79 1.41
N TYR A 145 -9.83 13.76 1.30
CA TYR A 145 -9.88 12.87 0.15
C TYR A 145 -10.84 13.42 -0.90
N GLU A 146 -10.27 14.11 -1.87
CA GLU A 146 -10.94 14.45 -3.11
C GLU A 146 -10.05 14.13 -4.30
N LYS A 147 -10.60 13.44 -5.31
CA LYS A 147 -9.83 12.92 -6.45
C LYS A 147 -9.01 14.01 -7.12
N CYS A 148 -9.57 15.21 -7.26
CA CYS A 148 -8.91 16.35 -7.92
C CYS A 148 -7.77 16.94 -7.09
N MET A 149 -7.82 16.85 -5.76
CA MET A 149 -6.80 17.41 -4.86
C MET A 149 -5.59 16.47 -4.68
N ILE A 150 -5.77 15.17 -4.94
CA ILE A 150 -4.71 14.17 -4.88
C ILE A 150 -4.15 13.96 -6.28
N GLU A 151 -2.82 14.04 -6.41
CA GLU A 151 -2.17 13.74 -7.69
C GLU A 151 -2.39 12.26 -8.05
N ARG A 152 -3.04 11.99 -9.19
CA ARG A 152 -3.55 10.66 -9.58
C ARG A 152 -4.50 10.04 -8.54
N GLY A 153 -5.33 10.88 -7.89
CA GLY A 153 -6.30 10.47 -6.88
C GLY A 153 -7.39 9.53 -7.39
N ASP A 154 -7.67 9.59 -8.69
CA ASP A 154 -8.56 8.69 -9.44
C ASP A 154 -8.03 7.25 -9.47
N HIS A 155 -6.72 7.05 -9.68
CA HIS A 155 -6.09 5.72 -9.77
C HIS A 155 -6.20 4.88 -8.48
N ARG A 156 -6.52 5.52 -7.35
CA ARG A 156 -6.67 4.84 -6.05
C ARG A 156 -8.09 4.86 -5.53
N TYR A 157 -8.97 5.67 -6.12
CA TYR A 157 -10.33 5.83 -5.63
C TYR A 157 -11.09 4.51 -5.61
N GLY A 158 -11.06 3.72 -6.69
CA GLY A 158 -11.81 2.45 -6.74
C GLY A 158 -11.39 1.42 -5.66
N LEU A 159 -10.17 1.53 -5.12
CA LEU A 159 -9.72 0.72 -3.99
C LEU A 159 -10.08 1.39 -2.65
N MET A 160 -9.76 2.67 -2.50
CA MET A 160 -9.90 3.42 -1.25
C MET A 160 -11.36 3.70 -0.88
N SER A 161 -12.25 3.83 -1.86
CA SER A 161 -13.68 4.06 -1.63
C SER A 161 -14.33 2.92 -0.84
N ASN A 162 -13.79 1.69 -0.93
CA ASN A 162 -14.23 0.56 -0.11
C ASN A 162 -14.01 0.80 1.39
N MET A 163 -13.10 1.69 1.76
CA MET A 163 -12.79 2.06 3.15
C MET A 163 -13.47 3.38 3.57
N PHE A 164 -14.37 3.94 2.74
CA PHE A 164 -15.20 5.10 3.14
C PHE A 164 -16.45 4.71 3.94
N HIS A 165 -16.71 3.40 4.02
CA HIS A 165 -17.77 2.77 4.79
C HIS A 165 -17.15 1.85 5.84
N GLU A 166 -17.97 1.28 6.73
CA GLU A 166 -17.51 0.30 7.71
C GLU A 166 -16.85 -0.90 7.02
N ASN A 167 -15.53 -0.98 7.13
CA ASN A 167 -14.72 -2.02 6.52
C ASN A 167 -13.44 -2.21 7.32
N ILE A 168 -12.74 -3.31 7.07
CA ILE A 168 -11.40 -3.55 7.59
C ILE A 168 -10.52 -3.98 6.43
N SER A 169 -9.25 -3.59 6.45
CA SER A 169 -8.29 -3.96 5.42
C SER A 169 -7.07 -4.60 6.04
N LEU A 170 -6.54 -5.62 5.37
CA LEU A 170 -5.21 -6.13 5.62
C LEU A 170 -4.21 -5.26 4.86
N ILE A 171 -3.15 -4.84 5.54
CA ILE A 171 -2.04 -4.08 5.00
C ILE A 171 -0.82 -4.98 4.99
N THR A 172 -0.18 -5.10 3.83
CA THR A 172 1.06 -5.88 3.67
C THR A 172 2.09 -5.08 2.86
N VAL A 173 3.29 -5.64 2.72
CA VAL A 173 4.34 -5.13 1.82
C VAL A 173 4.69 -6.22 0.82
N ARG A 174 5.06 -5.83 -0.41
CA ARG A 174 5.46 -6.80 -1.44
C ARG A 174 6.88 -7.32 -1.23
N ARG A 175 7.75 -6.50 -0.65
CA ARG A 175 9.16 -6.79 -0.37
C ARG A 175 9.51 -6.18 0.97
N SER A 176 10.17 -6.96 1.83
CA SER A 176 10.85 -6.46 3.02
C SER A 176 12.29 -6.11 2.65
N GLU A 177 12.75 -4.90 2.96
CA GLU A 177 14.13 -4.45 2.70
C GLU A 177 15.05 -4.60 3.92
N GLU A 178 14.49 -4.62 5.14
CA GLU A 178 15.30 -4.51 6.37
C GLU A 178 15.42 -5.80 7.18
N SER A 179 14.48 -6.74 7.04
CA SER A 179 14.52 -8.00 7.78
C SER A 179 14.17 -9.21 6.93
N ASP A 180 14.89 -10.31 7.18
CA ASP A 180 14.57 -11.65 6.69
C ASP A 180 13.28 -12.20 7.30
N ASN A 181 12.85 -11.65 8.45
CA ASN A 181 11.60 -11.99 9.11
C ASN A 181 10.41 -11.24 8.49
N CYS A 182 9.30 -11.97 8.34
CA CYS A 182 8.05 -11.41 7.83
C CYS A 182 7.28 -10.69 8.94
N ASN A 183 7.43 -9.36 9.03
CA ASN A 183 6.92 -8.59 10.18
C ASN A 183 5.97 -7.43 9.82
N HIS A 184 5.69 -7.20 8.53
CA HIS A 184 5.02 -5.98 8.08
C HIS A 184 3.56 -6.22 7.71
N PHE A 185 2.78 -6.69 8.68
CA PHE A 185 1.33 -6.82 8.57
C PHE A 185 0.63 -5.84 9.51
N TYR A 186 -0.47 -5.26 9.05
CA TYR A 186 -1.33 -4.43 9.90
C TYR A 186 -2.77 -4.55 9.45
N CYS A 187 -3.71 -4.30 10.35
CA CYS A 187 -5.12 -4.21 10.01
C CYS A 187 -5.64 -2.80 10.31
N SER A 188 -6.40 -2.23 9.38
CA SER A 188 -6.95 -0.88 9.52
C SER A 188 -8.41 -0.86 9.12
N ASP A 189 -9.23 -0.21 9.93
CA ASP A 189 -10.62 0.16 9.62
C ASP A 189 -10.75 1.52 8.93
N THR A 190 -9.63 2.21 8.71
CA THR A 190 -9.53 3.49 7.98
C THR A 190 -8.82 3.32 6.64
N ILE A 191 -8.92 4.32 5.75
CA ILE A 191 -8.03 4.41 4.58
C ILE A 191 -6.58 4.47 5.02
N SER A 192 -5.66 4.07 4.14
CA SER A 192 -4.23 4.04 4.47
C SER A 192 -3.42 4.72 3.37
N ILE A 193 -2.36 5.41 3.79
CA ILE A 193 -1.39 5.98 2.84
C ILE A 193 -0.36 4.94 2.43
N LEU A 194 0.43 5.28 1.41
CA LEU A 194 1.41 4.40 0.82
C LEU A 194 2.45 3.88 1.83
N HIS A 195 2.79 4.67 2.83
CA HIS A 195 3.84 4.38 3.82
C HIS A 195 3.26 4.36 5.24
N SER A 196 2.17 3.63 5.43
CA SER A 196 1.48 3.50 6.72
C SER A 196 2.18 2.57 7.70
N THR A 197 2.83 1.50 7.24
CA THR A 197 3.50 0.50 8.11
C THR A 197 4.99 0.37 7.87
N SER A 198 5.48 0.92 6.75
CA SER A 198 6.90 0.96 6.40
C SER A 198 7.22 2.30 5.73
N ALA A 199 8.33 2.92 6.13
CA ALA A 199 8.77 4.19 5.55
C ALA A 199 9.43 4.01 4.18
N LYS A 200 9.92 2.81 3.87
CA LYS A 200 10.62 2.49 2.61
C LYS A 200 9.74 1.74 1.63
N GLU A 201 8.86 0.89 2.14
CA GLU A 201 8.10 -0.05 1.31
C GLU A 201 6.71 0.51 1.01
N GLY A 202 6.26 0.29 -0.23
CA GLY A 202 4.89 0.62 -0.61
C GLY A 202 3.92 -0.40 -0.02
N ASN A 203 3.00 0.07 0.81
CA ASN A 203 1.96 -0.77 1.40
C ASN A 203 0.89 -1.14 0.38
N PHE A 204 0.56 -2.42 0.36
CA PHE A 204 -0.60 -2.97 -0.33
C PHE A 204 -1.75 -3.14 0.64
N ILE A 205 -2.93 -2.68 0.21
CA ILE A 205 -4.17 -2.68 0.96
C ILE A 205 -5.12 -3.71 0.34
N PHE A 206 -5.67 -4.57 1.19
CA PHE A 206 -6.62 -5.61 0.84
C PHE A 206 -7.89 -5.39 1.68
N PRO A 207 -8.88 -4.62 1.19
CA PRO A 207 -10.15 -4.42 1.92
C PRO A 207 -10.92 -5.74 2.01
N LEU A 208 -11.53 -6.02 3.16
CA LEU A 208 -12.29 -7.24 3.40
C LEU A 208 -13.59 -7.26 2.59
N TYR A 209 -14.25 -6.11 2.47
CA TYR A 209 -15.47 -5.95 1.68
C TYR A 209 -15.26 -5.02 0.49
N ILE A 210 -15.94 -5.32 -0.61
CA ILE A 210 -16.00 -4.47 -1.80
C ILE A 210 -17.40 -3.88 -1.89
N TYR A 211 -17.44 -2.56 -2.01
CA TYR A 211 -18.66 -1.78 -2.16
C TYR A 211 -18.93 -1.49 -3.64
N PRO A 212 -20.21 -1.44 -4.06
CA PRO A 212 -20.54 -1.04 -5.42
C PRO A 212 -20.08 0.39 -5.69
N ASP A 213 -19.53 0.61 -6.88
CA ASP A 213 -19.19 1.96 -7.31
C ASP A 213 -20.47 2.73 -7.65
N LEU A 214 -20.83 3.68 -6.78
CA LEU A 214 -22.02 4.51 -6.91
C LEU A 214 -21.94 5.46 -8.10
N GLU A 215 -20.75 5.76 -8.62
CA GLU A 215 -20.60 6.61 -9.82
C GLU A 215 -20.93 5.85 -11.12
N THR A 216 -20.74 4.53 -11.14
CA THR A 216 -20.92 3.70 -12.33
C THR A 216 -22.22 2.87 -12.30
N SER A 217 -22.81 2.67 -11.11
CA SER A 217 -23.98 1.81 -10.94
C SER A 217 -25.30 2.59 -11.09
N GLN A 218 -25.89 2.61 -12.29
CA GLN A 218 -27.21 3.20 -12.56
C GLN A 218 -28.40 2.40 -11.97
N GLN A 219 -28.18 1.44 -11.06
CA GLN A 219 -29.25 0.57 -10.57
C GLN A 219 -29.28 0.44 -9.05
N SER A 220 -30.44 0.84 -8.53
CA SER A 220 -31.03 0.57 -7.23
C SER A 220 -30.58 1.47 -6.06
N THR A 221 -31.51 2.35 -5.70
CA THR A 221 -31.61 3.13 -4.46
C THR A 221 -31.72 2.25 -3.19
N PHE A 222 -31.46 0.94 -3.26
CA PHE A 222 -31.81 -0.04 -2.22
C PHE A 222 -30.85 -1.22 -2.04
N ILE A 223 -29.61 -1.20 -2.55
CA ILE A 223 -28.69 -2.33 -2.36
C ILE A 223 -27.30 -1.85 -1.91
N GLU A 224 -27.15 -1.66 -0.58
CA GLU A 224 -25.86 -1.73 0.13
C GLU A 224 -25.31 -3.18 0.17
N GLN A 225 -25.39 -3.96 -0.91
CA GLN A 225 -24.79 -5.30 -0.91
C GLN A 225 -23.29 -5.18 -1.18
N ARG A 226 -22.54 -4.88 -0.11
CA ARG A 226 -21.10 -5.16 -0.08
C ARG A 226 -20.88 -6.65 -0.29
N ARG A 227 -19.83 -7.02 -1.01
CA ARG A 227 -19.43 -8.43 -1.20
C ARG A 227 -18.08 -8.69 -0.52
N PRO A 228 -17.83 -9.90 0.01
CA PRO A 228 -16.50 -10.23 0.54
C PRO A 228 -15.46 -10.26 -0.59
N ASN A 229 -14.26 -9.76 -0.30
CA ASN A 229 -13.09 -9.79 -1.17
C ASN A 229 -12.28 -11.08 -0.92
N LEU A 230 -12.93 -12.24 -1.05
CA LEU A 230 -12.32 -13.55 -0.75
C LEU A 230 -12.26 -14.48 -1.98
N GLY A 231 -12.41 -13.91 -3.19
CA GLY A 231 -12.25 -14.61 -4.46
C GLY A 231 -12.96 -15.98 -4.50
N GLN A 232 -12.29 -16.97 -5.10
CA GLN A 232 -12.68 -18.38 -5.07
C GLN A 232 -12.27 -19.08 -3.76
N PHE A 233 -11.35 -18.48 -2.99
CA PHE A 233 -10.86 -19.04 -1.73
C PHE A 233 -11.99 -19.31 -0.73
N LYS A 234 -13.05 -18.49 -0.74
CA LYS A 234 -14.25 -18.71 0.07
C LYS A 234 -14.89 -20.08 -0.19
N ASP A 235 -15.00 -20.49 -1.45
CA ASP A 235 -15.66 -21.74 -1.84
C ASP A 235 -14.82 -22.96 -1.43
N GLU A 236 -13.49 -22.84 -1.54
CA GLU A 236 -12.57 -23.90 -1.11
C GLU A 236 -12.57 -24.09 0.41
N MET A 237 -12.56 -22.99 1.16
CA MET A 237 -12.66 -23.04 2.62
C MET A 237 -13.96 -23.72 3.07
N GLN A 238 -15.08 -23.44 2.40
CA GLN A 238 -16.35 -24.10 2.70
C GLN A 238 -16.29 -25.61 2.43
N ARG A 239 -15.65 -26.04 1.33
CA ARG A 239 -15.46 -27.46 1.01
C ARG A 239 -14.53 -28.16 2.01
N GLY A 240 -13.47 -27.49 2.45
CA GLY A 240 -12.52 -28.02 3.45
C GLY A 240 -13.16 -28.22 4.82
N LEU A 241 -13.92 -27.22 5.30
CA LEU A 241 -14.63 -27.26 6.58
C LEU A 241 -15.75 -28.32 6.61
N MET A 242 -16.43 -28.55 5.47
CA MET A 242 -17.44 -29.61 5.34
C MET A 242 -16.83 -31.01 5.43
N LYS A 243 -15.60 -31.21 4.92
CA LYS A 243 -14.90 -32.50 5.02
C LYS A 243 -14.44 -32.83 6.45
N GLN A 244 -14.14 -31.82 7.27
CA GLN A 244 -13.74 -32.04 8.67
C GLN A 244 -14.92 -32.29 9.63
N ARG A 245 -16.16 -32.00 9.23
CA ARG A 245 -17.37 -32.26 10.05
C ARG A 245 -18.00 -33.64 9.86
N ILE A 246 -17.42 -34.50 9.02
CA ILE A 246 -17.91 -35.86 8.72
C ILE A 246 -17.02 -36.94 9.38
N LEU A 247 -16.12 -36.54 10.28
CA LEU A 247 -15.36 -37.42 11.17
C LEU A 247 -15.76 -37.13 12.62
#